data_AF-A0A167FTR1-F1
#
_entry.id   AF-A0A167FTR1-F1
#
_cell.length_a   1.000
_cell.length_b   1.000
_cell.length_c   1.000
_cell.angle_alpha   90.00
_cell.angle_beta   90.00
_cell.angle_gamma   90.00
#
_symmetry.space_group_name_H-M   'P 1'
#
loop_
_entity.id
_entity.type
_entity.pdbx_description
1 polymer ?
#
loop_
_entity_poly.entity_id
_entity_poly.type
_entity_poly.pdbx_seq_one_letter_code
_entity_poly.pdbx_strand_id
1 'polypeptide(L)'
;NTEQCVWGLQNQLWVNPNRRFALAMTIENTSVRLWHANRAVVFVSEAFDLQKERQRLVHALASFAYGNHAQLGWDPTVTRL
;
A
#
# COMPACT_ATOMS: atom_id res chain seq x y z
N ASN A 1 -10.33 10.77 4.78
CA ASN A 1 -9.72 9.59 4.12
C ASN A 1 -8.21 9.55 4.31
N THR A 2 -7.48 10.60 3.95
CA THR A 2 -6.00 10.67 4.08
C THR A 2 -5.49 10.35 5.49
N GLU A 3 -6.01 11.01 6.53
CA GLU A 3 -5.57 10.78 7.91
C GLU A 3 -5.79 9.32 8.35
N GLN A 4 -6.94 8.75 7.99
CA GLN A 4 -7.25 7.35 8.29
C GLN A 4 -6.29 6.39 7.57
N CYS A 5 -5.93 6.67 6.32
CA CYS A 5 -4.96 5.87 5.59
C CYS A 5 -3.54 6.00 6.16
N VAL A 6 -3.09 7.21 6.46
CA VAL A 6 -1.78 7.44 7.09
C VAL A 6 -1.70 6.72 8.43
N TRP A 7 -2.72 6.89 9.28
CA TRP A 7 -2.80 6.20 10.56
C TRP A 7 -2.81 4.68 10.40
N GLY A 8 -3.63 4.16 9.48
CA GLY A 8 -3.74 2.72 9.22
C GLY A 8 -2.42 2.11 8.73
N LEU A 9 -1.72 2.78 7.82
CA LEU A 9 -0.40 2.37 7.34
C LEU A 9 0.65 2.39 8.45
N GLN A 10 0.69 3.46 9.24
CA GLN A 10 1.62 3.58 10.37
C GLN A 10 1.34 2.53 11.44
N ASN A 11 0.07 2.26 11.76
CA ASN A 11 -0.33 1.23 12.70
C ASN A 11 0.04 -0.17 12.20
N GLN A 12 -0.17 -0.46 10.91
CA GLN A 12 0.25 -1.73 10.29
C GLN A 12 1.75 -1.96 10.39
N LEU A 13 2.54 -0.91 10.14
CA LEU A 13 3.97 -0.95 10.37
C LEU A 13 4.24 -1.19 11.86
N TRP A 14 3.66 -0.41 12.78
CA TRP A 14 3.93 -0.52 14.21
C TRP A 14 3.67 -1.93 14.77
N VAL A 15 2.54 -2.54 14.41
CA VAL A 15 2.16 -3.90 14.85
C VAL A 15 3.07 -4.99 14.24
N ASN A 16 3.57 -4.79 13.02
CA ASN A 16 4.38 -5.77 12.30
C ASN A 16 5.83 -5.30 12.15
N PRO A 17 6.72 -5.60 13.11
CA PRO A 17 8.12 -5.17 13.05
C PRO A 17 8.88 -5.77 11.85
N ASN A 18 8.44 -6.93 11.35
CA ASN A 18 8.98 -7.60 10.16
C ASN A 18 8.50 -6.99 8.83
N ARG A 19 7.69 -5.92 8.84
CA ARG A 19 7.40 -5.13 7.63
C ARG A 19 8.39 -3.99 7.47
N ARG A 20 9.04 -3.95 6.30
CA ARG A 20 9.87 -2.83 5.81
C ARG A 20 9.00 -1.67 5.31
N PHE A 21 7.90 -2.00 4.64
CA PHE A 21 6.93 -1.03 4.14
C PHE A 21 5.49 -1.59 4.14
N ALA A 22 4.52 -0.69 4.00
CA ALA A 22 3.10 -0.99 3.89
C ALA A 22 2.53 -0.27 2.66
N LEU A 23 1.57 -0.93 2.01
CA LEU A 23 0.89 -0.44 0.82
C LEU A 23 -0.59 -0.26 1.15
N ALA A 24 -1.21 0.76 0.56
CA ALA A 24 -2.66 0.94 0.61
C ALA A 24 -3.17 1.58 -0.68
N MET A 25 -4.49 1.57 -0.84
CA MET A 25 -5.19 2.22 -1.94
C MET A 25 -6.42 2.92 -1.38
N THR A 26 -6.69 4.12 -1.88
CA THR A 26 -7.94 4.84 -1.61
C THR A 26 -8.68 5.05 -2.91
N ILE A 27 -9.99 4.84 -2.87
CA ILE A 27 -10.90 5.12 -3.97
C ILE A 27 -11.92 6.13 -3.46
N GLU A 28 -11.96 7.32 -4.07
CA GLU A 28 -12.93 8.38 -3.78
C GLU A 28 -13.67 8.72 -5.07
N ASN A 29 -14.94 8.31 -5.15
CA ASN A 29 -15.73 8.34 -6.39
C ASN A 29 -15.01 7.55 -7.51
N THR A 30 -14.43 8.26 -8.48
CA THR A 30 -13.63 7.66 -9.57
C THR A 30 -12.14 7.90 -9.40
N SER A 31 -11.70 8.69 -8.42
CA SER A 31 -10.30 9.01 -8.19
C SER A 31 -9.64 7.96 -7.31
N VAL A 32 -8.57 7.35 -7.81
CA VAL A 32 -7.78 6.35 -7.10
C VAL A 32 -6.41 6.91 -6.77
N ARG A 33 -5.93 6.66 -5.55
CA ARG A 33 -4.53 6.92 -5.15
C ARG A 33 -3.91 5.68 -4.55
N LEU A 34 -2.65 5.46 -4.86
CA LEU A 34 -1.82 4.42 -4.26
C LEU A 34 -0.94 5.04 -3.18
N TRP A 35 -0.79 4.33 -2.08
CA TRP A 35 -0.03 4.75 -0.92
C TRP A 35 1.10 3.76 -0.66
N HIS A 36 2.26 4.30 -0.33
CA HIS A 36 3.42 3.53 0.11
C HIS A 36 4.00 4.20 1.36
N ALA A 37 4.01 3.48 2.48
CA ALA A 37 4.58 3.96 3.73
C ALA A 37 5.76 3.08 4.16
N ASN A 38 6.86 3.70 4.56
CA ASN A 38 7.90 3.04 5.34
C ASN A 38 7.98 3.69 6.74
N ARG A 39 9.00 3.33 7.54
CA ARG A 39 9.16 3.85 8.91
C ARG A 39 9.49 5.34 9.00
N ALA A 40 9.91 5.96 7.91
CA ALA A 40 10.36 7.35 7.89
C ALA A 40 9.37 8.28 7.18
N VAL A 41 8.74 7.79 6.09
CA VAL A 41 7.97 8.63 5.17
C VAL A 41 6.77 7.89 4.59
N VAL A 42 5.75 8.67 4.21
CA VAL A 42 4.58 8.19 3.47
C VAL A 42 4.56 8.89 2.11
N PHE A 43 4.52 8.09 1.05
CA PHE A 43 4.34 8.54 -0.32
C PHE A 43 2.93 8.24 -0.79
N VAL A 44 2.41 9.14 -1.61
CA VAL A 44 1.12 8.99 -2.28
C VAL A 44 1.31 9.27 -3.77
N SER A 45 0.71 8.45 -4.62
CA SER A 45 0.71 8.69 -6.05
C SER A 45 -0.14 9.90 -6.41
N GLU A 46 0.09 10.46 -7.60
CA GLU A 46 -0.94 11.27 -8.24
C GLU A 46 -2.24 10.47 -8.38
N ALA A 47 -3.36 11.18 -8.31
CA ALA A 47 -4.67 10.58 -8.49
C ALA A 47 -4.86 10.17 -9.95
N PHE A 48 -5.46 9.00 -10.16
CA PHE A 48 -5.84 8.54 -11.49
C PHE A 48 -7.33 8.18 -11.55
N ASP A 49 -7.93 8.32 -12.73
CA ASP A 49 -9.36 8.09 -12.91
C ASP A 49 -9.61 6.60 -13.21
N LEU A 50 -10.31 5.93 -12.29
CA LEU A 50 -10.70 4.52 -12.37
C LEU A 50 -11.43 4.19 -13.68
N GLN A 51 -12.30 5.08 -14.17
CA GLN A 51 -13.10 4.81 -15.36
C GLN A 51 -12.26 4.88 -16.63
N LYS A 52 -11.26 5.77 -16.65
CA LYS A 52 -10.35 5.97 -17.79
C LYS A 52 -9.19 4.96 -17.77
N GLU A 53 -8.69 4.64 -16.58
CA GLU A 53 -7.47 3.84 -16.37
C GLU A 53 -7.77 2.50 -15.67
N ARG A 54 -8.86 1.82 -16.06
CA ARG A 54 -9.27 0.52 -15.48
C ARG A 54 -8.15 -0.51 -15.47
N GLN A 55 -7.34 -0.57 -16.53
CA GLN A 55 -6.21 -1.49 -16.62
C GLN A 55 -5.19 -1.22 -15.50
N ARG A 56 -4.87 0.04 -15.25
CA ARG A 56 -3.94 0.44 -14.18
C ARG A 56 -4.44 0.02 -12.81
N LEU A 57 -5.75 0.13 -12.56
CA LEU A 57 -6.37 -0.36 -11.34
C LEU A 57 -6.24 -1.88 -11.20
N VAL A 58 -6.58 -2.63 -12.25
CA VAL A 58 -6.49 -4.10 -12.25
C VAL A 58 -5.05 -4.54 -12.00
N HIS A 59 -4.07 -3.90 -12.63
CA HIS A 59 -2.65 -4.15 -12.38
C HIS A 59 -2.23 -3.84 -10.94
N ALA A 60 -2.70 -2.74 -10.35
CA ALA A 60 -2.40 -2.42 -8.96
C ALA A 60 -3.00 -3.46 -8.00
N LEU A 61 -4.26 -3.85 -8.21
CA LEU A 61 -4.93 -4.88 -7.42
C LEU A 61 -4.24 -6.24 -7.57
N ALA A 62 -3.88 -6.63 -8.79
CA ALA A 62 -3.14 -7.86 -9.04
C ALA A 62 -1.75 -7.85 -8.37
N SER A 63 -1.07 -6.70 -8.37
CA SER A 63 0.22 -6.55 -7.68
C SER A 63 0.08 -6.72 -6.17
N PHE A 64 -1.02 -6.24 -5.58
CA PHE A 64 -1.29 -6.43 -4.16
C PHE A 64 -1.72 -7.86 -3.81
N ALA A 65 -2.46 -8.51 -4.69
CA ALA A 65 -2.96 -9.87 -4.47
C ALA A 65 -1.89 -10.95 -4.69
N TYR A 66 -1.02 -10.76 -5.68
CA TYR A 66 -0.06 -11.78 -6.14
C TYR A 66 1.41 -11.41 -5.91
N GLY A 67 1.69 -10.25 -5.32
CA GLY A 67 3.05 -9.87 -4.94
C GLY A 67 3.63 -10.87 -3.94
N ASN A 68 4.92 -11.22 -4.11
CA ASN A 68 5.59 -12.05 -3.11
C ASN A 68 5.80 -11.27 -1.80
N HIS A 69 6.14 -11.97 -0.71
CA HIS A 69 6.32 -11.35 0.61
C HIS A 69 7.25 -10.13 0.59
N ALA A 70 8.39 -10.21 -0.10
CA ALA A 70 9.34 -9.09 -0.19
C ALA A 70 8.76 -7.90 -0.99
N GLN A 71 8.05 -8.17 -2.08
CA GLN A 71 7.37 -7.16 -2.90
C GLN A 71 6.20 -6.50 -2.16
N LEU A 72 5.56 -7.18 -1.21
CA LEU A 72 4.52 -6.64 -0.34
C LEU A 72 5.06 -5.95 0.92
N GLY A 73 6.38 -5.92 1.06
CA GLY A 73 7.09 -5.20 2.12
C GLY A 73 7.40 -6.01 3.36
N TRP A 74 7.22 -7.32 3.34
CA TRP A 74 7.68 -8.21 4.42
C TRP A 74 9.17 -8.51 4.27
N ASP A 75 9.84 -8.65 5.41
CA ASP A 75 11.22 -9.10 5.44
C ASP A 75 11.29 -10.63 5.52
N PRO A 76 11.69 -11.35 4.45
CA PRO A 76 11.79 -12.81 4.46
C PRO A 76 12.91 -13.31 5.38
N THR A 77 13.85 -12.46 5.82
CA THR A 77 14.91 -12.88 6.75
C THR A 77 14.47 -12.82 8.21
N VAL A 78 13.33 -12.21 8.51
CA VAL A 78 12.81 -12.08 9.87
C VAL A 78 11.77 -13.16 10.11
N THR A 79 12.19 -14.21 10.81
CA THR A 79 11.30 -15.29 11.26
C THR A 79 10.80 -14.99 12.66
N ARG A 80 9.50 -15.15 12.88
CA ARG A 80 8.91 -15.07 14.22
C ARG A 80 9.27 -16.36 14.97
N LEU A 81 9.96 -16.23 16.10
CA LEU A 81 10.27 -17.34 17.01
C LEU A 81 9.01 -17.85 17.69
#